data_AF-A0A1Z8WTM1-F1
#
_entry.id   AF-A0A1Z8WTM1-F1
#
_cell.length_a   1.000
_cell.length_b   1.000
_cell.length_c   1.000
_cell.angle_alpha   90.00
_cell.angle_beta   90.00
_cell.angle_gamma   90.00
#
_symmetry.space_group_name_H-M   'P 1'
#
loop_
_entity.id
_entity.type
_entity.pdbx_description
1 polymer ?
#
loop_
_entity_poly.entity_id
_entity_poly.type
_entity_poly.pdbx_seq_one_letter_code
_entity_poly.pdbx_strand_id
1 'polypeptide(L)' 'MKFHDTLIEKLIKTYEVYSGWRDQSKLRDALQKINITVYKQQNGTEVLVDSSDLEKQIRDQAASQE' A
#
# COMPACT_ATOMS: atom_id res chain seq x y z
N MET A 1 -3.16 7.36 -13.74
CA MET A 1 -3.19 6.48 -12.56
C MET A 1 -1.79 5.93 -12.32
N LYS A 2 -1.22 6.10 -11.12
CA LYS A 2 0.12 5.62 -10.75
C LYS A 2 0.09 5.02 -9.34
N PHE A 3 1.05 4.17 -8.98
CA PHE A 3 1.22 3.77 -7.58
C PHE A 3 1.73 4.94 -6.76
N HIS A 4 1.19 5.10 -5.56
CA HIS A 4 1.75 5.99 -4.55
C HIS A 4 3.06 5.41 -4.02
N ASP A 5 3.98 6.28 -3.60
CA ASP A 5 5.32 5.91 -3.16
C ASP A 5 5.30 4.87 -2.01
N THR A 6 4.41 5.07 -1.04
CA THR A 6 4.23 4.14 0.10
C THR A 6 3.78 2.74 -0.33
N LEU A 7 2.97 2.63 -1.39
CA LEU A 7 2.57 1.34 -1.93
C LEU A 7 3.73 0.67 -2.67
N ILE A 8 4.54 1.44 -3.41
CA ILE A 8 5.74 0.93 -4.08
C ILE A 8 6.73 0.38 -3.03
N GLU A 9 7.01 1.13 -1.97
CA GLU A 9 7.87 0.68 -0.88
C GLU A 9 7.36 -0.61 -0.23
N LYS A 10 6.04 -0.71 -0.01
CA LYS A 10 5.42 -1.92 0.56
C LYS A 10 5.59 -3.13 -0.34
N LEU A 11 5.44 -2.96 -1.66
CA LEU A 11 5.66 -4.02 -2.64
C LEU A 11 7.12 -4.48 -2.68
N ILE A 12 8.07 -3.54 -2.67
CA ILE A 12 9.50 -3.83 -2.64
C ILE A 12 9.84 -4.64 -1.39
N LYS A 13 9.44 -4.16 -0.20
CA LYS A 13 9.68 -4.88 1.07
C LYS A 13 9.06 -6.26 1.07
N THR A 14 7.83 -6.40 0.55
CA THR A 14 7.16 -7.70 0.41
C THR A 14 7.98 -8.63 -0.48
N TYR A 15 8.50 -8.14 -1.59
CA TYR A 15 9.36 -8.92 -2.47
C TYR A 15 10.66 -9.31 -1.80
N GLU A 16 11.37 -8.39 -1.13
CA GLU A 16 12.63 -8.69 -0.44
C GLU A 16 12.45 -9.76 0.64
N VAL A 17 11.37 -9.71 1.43
CA VAL A 17 11.11 -10.66 2.52
C VAL A 17 10.76 -12.06 1.99
N TYR A 18 9.98 -12.15 0.90
CA TYR A 18 9.40 -13.42 0.45
C TYR A 18 10.02 -13.99 -0.84
N SER A 19 10.91 -13.28 -1.53
CA SER A 19 11.56 -13.73 -2.78
C SER A 19 12.50 -14.93 -2.61
N GLY A 20 13.04 -15.16 -1.41
CA GLY A 20 13.90 -16.31 -1.09
C GLY A 20 13.18 -17.65 -0.94
N TRP A 21 11.84 -17.68 -1.03
CA TRP A 21 11.06 -18.89 -0.83
C TRP A 21 10.94 -19.69 -2.14
N ARG A 22 11.35 -20.97 -2.10
CA ARG A 22 11.49 -21.87 -3.26
C ARG A 22 10.32 -21.86 -4.27
N ASP A 23 9.09 -21.73 -3.77
CA ASP A 23 7.89 -21.86 -4.59
C ASP A 23 7.16 -20.53 -4.79
N GLN A 24 7.70 -19.42 -4.25
CA GLN A 24 7.06 -18.09 -4.24
C GLN A 24 5.62 -18.06 -3.67
N SER A 25 5.08 -19.17 -3.16
CA SER A 25 3.69 -19.23 -2.69
C SER A 25 3.45 -18.30 -1.51
N LYS A 26 4.45 -18.09 -0.63
CA LYS A 26 4.37 -17.07 0.43
C LYS A 26 4.44 -15.64 -0.09
N LEU A 27 5.23 -15.39 -1.13
CA LEU A 27 5.26 -14.08 -1.80
C LEU A 27 3.88 -13.80 -2.42
N ARG A 28 3.29 -14.78 -3.10
CA ARG A 28 1.97 -14.65 -3.70
C ARG A 28 0.89 -14.39 -2.65
N ASP A 29 0.87 -15.15 -1.57
CA ASP A 29 -0.06 -14.94 -0.44
C ASP A 29 0.10 -13.55 0.18
N ALA A 30 1.34 -13.10 0.39
CA ALA A 30 1.63 -11.78 0.93
C ALA A 30 1.17 -10.65 -0.01
N LEU A 31 1.40 -10.77 -1.32
CA LEU A 31 0.94 -9.82 -2.31
C LEU A 31 -0.59 -9.79 -2.41
N GLN A 32 -1.27 -10.94 -2.32
CA GLN A 32 -2.73 -11.01 -2.34
C GLN A 32 -3.39 -10.35 -1.13
N LYS A 33 -2.68 -10.20 -0.01
CA LYS A 33 -3.16 -9.50 1.19
C LYS A 33 -3.07 -7.98 1.08
N ILE A 34 -2.37 -7.44 0.07
CA ILE A 34 -2.30 -6.00 -0.16
C ILE A 34 -3.61 -5.55 -0.79
N ASN A 35 -4.41 -4.82 -0.04
CA ASN A 35 -5.69 -4.30 -0.51
C ASN A 35 -5.44 -2.94 -1.17
N ILE A 36 -5.48 -2.90 -2.51
CA ILE A 36 -5.19 -1.69 -3.27
C ILE A 36 -6.49 -0.92 -3.53
N THR A 37 -6.52 0.36 -3.17
CA THR A 37 -7.63 1.27 -3.45
C THR A 37 -7.17 2.51 -4.21
N VAL A 38 -8.12 3.21 -4.81
CA VAL A 38 -7.88 4.45 -5.54
C VAL A 38 -8.05 5.63 -4.58
N TYR A 39 -7.01 6.43 -4.43
CA TYR A 39 -7.08 7.71 -3.73
C TYR A 39 -6.99 8.86 -4.73
N LYS A 40 -7.94 9.78 -4.64
CA LYS A 40 -7.95 11.00 -5.44
C LYS A 40 -7.29 12.13 -4.64
N GLN A 41 -6.12 12.56 -5.10
CA GLN A 41 -5.39 13.66 -4.50
C GLN A 41 -6.12 14.99 -4.73
N GLN A 42 -5.82 16.00 -3.91
CA GLN A 42 -6.44 17.34 -4.00
C GLN A 42 -6.25 18.01 -5.36
N ASN A 43 -5.16 17.68 -6.07
CA ASN A 43 -4.88 18.18 -7.43
C ASN A 43 -5.66 17.44 -8.53
N GLY A 44 -6.57 16.53 -8.17
CA GLY A 44 -7.36 15.73 -9.09
C GLY A 44 -6.67 14.47 -9.61
N THR A 45 -5.41 14.23 -9.25
CA THR A 45 -4.65 13.04 -9.67
C THR A 45 -5.12 11.81 -8.91
N GLU A 46 -5.37 10.73 -9.64
CA GLU A 46 -5.71 9.42 -9.07
C GLU A 46 -4.46 8.56 -8.89
N VAL A 47 -4.23 8.11 -7.66
CA VAL A 47 -3.12 7.23 -7.29
C VAL A 47 -3.64 5.97 -6.59
N LEU A 48 -2.92 4.88 -6.78
CA LEU A 48 -3.20 3.60 -6.11
C LEU A 48 -2.43 3.57 -4.79
N VAL A 49 -3.14 3.28 -3.71
CA VAL A 49 -2.61 3.20 -2.35
C VAL A 49 -3.05 1.90 -1.69
N ASP A 50 -2.38 1.52 -0.61
CA ASP A 50 -2.86 0.48 0.28
C ASP A 50 -4.01 1.03 1.13
N SER A 51 -5.15 0.34 1.16
CA SER A 51 -6.35 0.78 1.90
C SER A 51 -6.07 0.97 3.38
N SER A 52 -5.32 0.04 3.99
CA SER A 52 -5.02 0.09 5.42
C SER A 52 -4.08 1.26 5.79
N ASP A 53 -3.11 1.57 4.92
CA ASP A 53 -2.27 2.77 5.05
C ASP A 53 -3.12 4.05 4.93
N LEU A 54 -4.02 4.11 3.95
CA LEU A 54 -4.91 5.25 3.77
C LEU A 54 -5.82 5.48 4.99
N GLU A 55 -6.46 4.43 5.52
CA GLU A 55 -7.31 4.52 6.71
C GLU A 55 -6.53 5.01 7.93
N LYS A 56 -5.29 4.54 8.10
CA LYS A 56 -4.41 4.97 9.18
C LYS A 56 -4.06 6.46 9.06
N GLN A 57 -3.71 6.93 7.86
CA GLN A 57 -3.37 8.33 7.61
C GLN A 57 -4.57 9.25 7.84
N ILE A 58 -5.77 8.87 7.38
CA ILE A 58 -7.00 9.63 7.62
C ILE A 58 -7.29 9.76 9.12
N ARG A 59 -7.12 8.66 9.87
CA ARG A 59 -7.31 8.66 11.32
C ARG A 59 -6.29 9.53 12.06
N ASP A 60 -5.03 9.46 11.67
CA ASP A 60 -3.94 10.23 12.29
C ASP A 60 -4.10 11.74 12.04
N GLN A 61 -4.55 12.10 10.83
CA GLN A 61 -4.90 13.48 10.50
C GLN A 61 -6.09 13.99 11.32
N ALA A 62 -7.12 13.17 11.52
CA ALA A 62 -8.27 13.54 12.35
C ALA A 62 -7.86 13.79 13.82
N ALA A 63 -6.99 12.93 14.38
CA ALA A 63 -6.51 13.04 15.75
C ALA A 63 -5.54 14.22 16.00
N SER A 64 -4.90 14.73 14.94
CA SER A 64 -3.98 15.88 15.02
C SER A 64 -4.69 17.25 14.92
N GLN A 65 -6.01 17.26 14.71
CA GLN A 65 -6.82 18.48 14.64
C GLN A 65 -7.67 18.73 15.90
N GLU A 66 -7.51 17.89 16.93
CA GLU A 66 -8.10 18.03 18.28
C GLU A 66 -7.06 18.51 19.29
#